data_AF-A0AAW2LEJ2-F1
#
_entry.id   AF-A0AAW2LEJ2-F1
#
_cell.length_a   1.000
_cell.length_b   1.000
_cell.length_c   1.000
_cell.angle_alpha   90.00
_cell.angle_beta   90.00
_cell.angle_gamma   90.00
#
_symmetry.space_group_name_H-M   'P 1'
#
loop_
_entity.id
_entity.type
_entity.pdbx_description
1 polymer ?
#
loop_
_entity_poly.entity_id
_entity_poly.type
_entity_poly.pdbx_seq_one_letter_code
_entity_poly.pdbx_strand_id
1 'polypeptide(L)'
;MVTVNLGTLYYVLDHVYGALLHRTKLSPPFFSRGWGGTKLELLERMIKQLFPEVEGQNWPPTLVQPTWKTVWESKTASLREGVFRTPCDEQLLNALPPESHIARVAFLCPKSVPPQKMACVVHLAGTGDHAFERRLRLGEPLLKENIATMVLESPFYGRRRPMLQRGAKLLCVSDLLLLGRATIEEARSLLHWLDSEAGFGKMGVCGLSMGGVHAAMVGSLHPTPIATLPFLSPHSAVVAFCEGVLKHATAWEALREDLAMQKVTTTLEEVRERMRNVLSLTDVTRFPIPKNPNAVIFVAATLEDHGPSHYPGREI
;
A
#
# COMPACT_ATOMS: atom_id res chain seq x y z
N MET A 1 -41.75 -2.82 -14.52
CA MET A 1 -40.85 -3.39 -13.49
C MET A 1 -39.54 -2.64 -13.62
N VAL A 2 -39.27 -1.68 -12.74
CA VAL A 2 -38.05 -0.85 -12.85
C VAL A 2 -36.88 -1.70 -12.36
N THR A 3 -36.03 -2.14 -13.27
CA THR A 3 -34.73 -2.73 -12.94
C THR A 3 -33.88 -1.65 -12.31
N VAL A 4 -33.90 -1.55 -10.98
CA VAL A 4 -32.95 -0.72 -10.24
C VAL A 4 -31.57 -1.34 -10.49
N ASN A 5 -30.70 -0.61 -11.19
CA ASN A 5 -29.31 -1.02 -11.36
C ASN A 5 -28.63 -0.94 -9.96
N LEU A 6 -28.58 -2.09 -9.29
CA LEU A 6 -28.01 -2.21 -7.95
C LEU A 6 -26.57 -1.67 -7.92
N GLY A 7 -25.80 -1.81 -9.00
CA GLY A 7 -24.44 -1.28 -9.12
C GLY A 7 -24.38 0.25 -9.03
N THR A 8 -25.28 0.94 -9.74
CA THR A 8 -25.41 2.40 -9.65
C THR A 8 -25.88 2.84 -8.26
N LEU A 9 -26.80 2.10 -7.65
CA LEU A 9 -27.27 2.41 -6.30
C LEU A 9 -26.17 2.26 -5.25
N TYR A 10 -25.35 1.20 -5.30
CA TYR A 10 -24.22 1.02 -4.39
C TYR A 10 -23.11 2.05 -4.64
N TYR A 11 -22.80 2.37 -5.89
CA TYR A 11 -21.85 3.44 -6.23
C TYR A 11 -22.28 4.79 -5.69
N VAL A 12 -23.56 5.15 -5.87
CA VAL A 12 -24.14 6.39 -5.35
C VAL A 12 -24.17 6.36 -3.83
N LEU A 13 -24.53 5.24 -3.19
CA LEU A 13 -24.52 5.10 -1.74
C LEU A 13 -23.11 5.22 -1.15
N ASP A 14 -22.09 4.61 -1.75
CA ASP A 14 -20.70 4.73 -1.29
C ASP A 14 -20.16 6.15 -1.47
N HIS A 15 -20.48 6.80 -2.60
CA HIS A 15 -20.11 8.20 -2.84
C HIS A 15 -20.84 9.14 -1.89
N VAL A 16 -22.14 8.95 -1.68
CA VAL A 16 -22.94 9.78 -0.78
C VAL A 16 -22.57 9.52 0.67
N TYR A 17 -22.37 8.27 1.09
CA TYR A 17 -21.96 7.91 2.46
C TYR A 17 -20.54 8.38 2.75
N GLY A 18 -19.58 8.12 1.85
CA GLY A 18 -18.21 8.59 1.98
C GLY A 18 -18.12 10.12 1.93
N ALA A 19 -18.86 10.77 1.03
CA ALA A 19 -18.94 12.23 1.00
C ALA A 19 -19.63 12.78 2.26
N LEU A 20 -20.71 12.18 2.75
CA LEU A 20 -21.43 12.65 3.94
C LEU A 20 -20.57 12.47 5.20
N LEU A 21 -19.96 11.30 5.41
CA LEU A 21 -19.06 11.06 6.55
C LEU A 21 -17.84 11.98 6.56
N HIS A 22 -17.27 12.28 5.38
CA HIS A 22 -16.08 13.13 5.29
C HIS A 22 -16.41 14.62 5.25
N ARG A 23 -17.54 15.03 4.65
CA ARG A 23 -18.01 16.43 4.64
C ARG A 23 -18.56 16.88 5.98
N THR A 24 -19.11 15.96 6.78
CA THR A 24 -19.62 16.27 8.13
C THR A 24 -18.52 16.52 9.17
N LYS A 25 -17.23 16.36 8.80
CA LYS A 25 -16.06 16.58 9.68
C LYS A 25 -16.10 15.81 11.01
N LEU A 26 -16.92 14.76 11.10
CA LEU A 26 -17.02 13.90 12.30
C LEU A 26 -15.73 13.12 12.57
N SER A 27 -14.86 12.99 11.57
CA SER A 27 -13.52 12.43 11.69
C SER A 27 -12.47 13.45 11.24
N PRO A 28 -11.25 13.43 11.81
CA PRO A 28 -10.19 14.32 11.37
C PRO A 28 -9.85 14.05 9.89
N PRO A 29 -9.53 15.10 9.11
CA PRO A 29 -9.10 14.93 7.73
C PRO A 29 -7.70 14.32 7.65
N PHE A 30 -7.37 13.76 6.50
CA PHE A 30 -5.99 13.47 6.09
C PHE A 30 -5.22 14.78 5.89
N PHE A 31 -3.93 14.71 6.14
CA PHE A 31 -2.94 15.76 5.86
C PHE A 31 -3.18 17.06 6.64
N SER A 32 -3.76 16.95 7.83
CA SER A 32 -4.06 18.10 8.70
C SER A 32 -2.84 18.88 9.18
N ARG A 33 -1.62 18.33 9.02
CA ARG A 33 -0.34 18.98 9.32
C ARG A 33 0.46 19.35 8.06
N GLY A 34 -0.19 19.40 6.90
CA GLY A 34 0.40 19.92 5.67
C GLY A 34 1.21 18.89 4.88
N TRP A 35 2.25 19.36 4.20
CA TRP A 35 3.01 18.59 3.20
C TRP A 35 4.07 17.69 3.83
N GLY A 36 4.62 18.08 4.99
CA GLY A 36 5.67 17.34 5.69
C GLY A 36 7.10 17.87 5.48
N GLY A 37 7.25 19.04 4.84
CA GLY A 37 8.52 19.78 4.75
C GLY A 37 9.67 18.95 4.18
N THR A 38 10.81 18.94 4.88
CA THR A 38 12.04 18.26 4.45
C THR A 38 11.88 16.76 4.19
N LYS A 39 10.90 16.10 4.82
CA LYS A 39 10.58 14.68 4.54
C LYS A 39 10.03 14.51 3.13
N LEU A 40 9.18 15.44 2.68
CA LEU A 40 8.65 15.40 1.33
C LEU A 40 9.73 15.70 0.30
N GLU A 41 10.57 16.71 0.56
CA GLU A 41 11.70 17.07 -0.32
C GLU A 41 12.69 15.91 -0.49
N LEU A 42 12.98 15.18 0.61
CA LEU A 42 13.78 13.96 0.58
C LEU A 42 13.18 12.92 -0.37
N LEU A 43 11.87 12.64 -0.24
CA LEU A 43 11.18 11.65 -1.05
C LEU A 43 11.14 12.04 -2.54
N GLU A 44 10.84 13.30 -2.83
CA GLU A 44 10.86 13.82 -4.20
C GLU A 44 12.25 13.68 -4.83
N ARG A 45 13.32 13.94 -4.07
CA ARG A 45 14.71 13.75 -4.53
C ARG A 45 15.03 12.28 -4.77
N MET A 46 14.72 11.39 -3.81
CA MET A 46 14.96 9.95 -3.94
C MET A 46 14.24 9.36 -5.15
N ILE A 47 13.03 9.84 -5.44
CA ILE A 47 12.22 9.30 -6.53
C ILE A 47 12.68 9.84 -7.89
N LYS A 48 13.12 11.11 -7.97
CA LYS A 48 13.81 11.63 -9.16
C LYS A 48 15.11 10.87 -9.47
N GLN A 49 15.73 10.21 -8.50
CA GLN A 49 16.90 9.35 -8.67
C GLN A 49 16.53 7.90 -9.03
N LEU A 50 15.30 7.45 -8.76
CA LEU A 50 14.80 6.11 -9.10
C LEU A 50 14.30 5.99 -10.54
N PHE A 51 13.85 7.10 -11.14
CA PHE A 51 13.26 7.13 -12.48
C PHE A 51 14.20 7.41 -13.68
N PRO A 52 15.52 7.63 -13.52
CA PRO A 52 16.49 7.41 -14.58
C PRO A 52 17.32 6.16 -14.28
N GLU A 53 17.15 5.12 -15.10
CA GLU A 53 18.18 4.07 -15.35
C GLU A 53 18.60 3.17 -14.17
N VAL A 54 17.71 2.82 -13.24
CA VAL A 54 18.04 1.87 -12.15
C VAL A 54 17.67 0.42 -12.51
N GLU A 55 18.22 -0.09 -13.61
CA GLU A 55 18.48 -1.52 -13.69
C GLU A 55 19.68 -1.84 -12.77
N GLY A 56 19.41 -2.44 -11.60
CA GLY A 56 20.41 -3.22 -10.87
C GLY A 56 21.07 -2.66 -9.60
N GLN A 57 20.72 -1.47 -9.07
CA GLN A 57 21.48 -0.94 -7.90
C GLN A 57 21.11 -1.53 -6.53
N ASN A 58 19.90 -2.08 -6.34
CA ASN A 58 19.46 -2.64 -5.04
C ASN A 58 19.15 -4.15 -5.15
N TRP A 59 20.13 -4.91 -5.62
CA TRP A 59 20.07 -6.36 -5.73
C TRP A 59 21.18 -7.03 -4.92
N PRO A 60 20.86 -8.01 -4.05
CA PRO A 60 19.53 -8.43 -3.59
C PRO A 60 18.84 -7.41 -2.66
N PRO A 61 17.50 -7.45 -2.48
CA PRO A 61 16.83 -6.79 -1.36
C PRO A 61 17.53 -7.18 -0.06
N THR A 62 17.61 -6.23 0.87
CA THR A 62 18.24 -6.47 2.17
C THR A 62 17.58 -7.67 2.86
N LEU A 63 18.37 -8.70 3.16
CA LEU A 63 17.86 -9.84 3.89
C LEU A 63 17.46 -9.42 5.30
N VAL A 64 16.20 -9.66 5.66
CA VAL A 64 15.67 -9.41 7.00
C VAL A 64 15.75 -10.66 7.86
N GLN A 65 15.81 -10.47 9.18
CA GLN A 65 15.84 -11.56 10.16
C GLN A 65 14.66 -11.42 11.14
N PRO A 66 13.46 -11.86 10.76
CA PRO A 66 12.31 -11.80 11.66
C PRO A 66 12.51 -12.69 12.88
N THR A 67 12.33 -12.11 14.06
CA THR A 67 12.25 -12.86 15.32
C THR A 67 10.81 -13.27 15.55
N TRP A 68 10.57 -14.58 15.65
CA TRP A 68 9.22 -15.16 15.66
C TRP A 68 8.74 -15.54 17.06
N LYS A 69 7.45 -15.35 17.31
CA LYS A 69 6.69 -15.89 18.43
C LYS A 69 5.51 -16.70 17.89
N THR A 70 5.38 -17.95 18.30
CA THR A 70 4.19 -18.75 17.99
C THR A 70 2.99 -18.22 18.77
N VAL A 71 1.93 -17.85 18.05
CA VAL A 71 0.66 -17.37 18.63
C VAL A 71 -0.33 -18.51 18.75
N TRP A 72 -0.37 -19.36 17.73
CA TRP A 72 -1.26 -20.52 17.69
C TRP A 72 -0.63 -21.64 16.86
N GLU A 73 -0.93 -22.88 17.21
CA GLU A 73 -0.45 -24.05 16.49
C GLU A 73 -1.45 -25.21 16.57
N SER A 74 -1.50 -25.97 15.50
CA SER A 74 -2.26 -27.22 15.38
C SER A 74 -1.40 -28.32 14.76
N LYS A 75 -2.00 -29.48 14.49
CA LYS A 75 -1.34 -30.57 13.76
C LYS A 75 -1.00 -30.19 12.32
N THR A 76 -1.81 -29.34 11.67
CA THR A 76 -1.72 -29.08 10.22
C THR A 76 -1.24 -27.67 9.87
N ALA A 77 -1.33 -26.71 10.79
CA ALA A 77 -0.95 -25.32 10.54
C ALA A 77 -0.42 -24.62 11.81
N SER A 78 0.30 -23.52 11.60
CA SER A 78 0.79 -22.64 12.67
C SER A 78 0.59 -21.18 12.31
N LEU A 79 0.38 -20.34 13.32
CA LEU A 79 0.38 -18.89 13.24
C LEU A 79 1.51 -18.35 14.11
N ARG A 80 2.44 -17.62 13.49
CA ARG A 80 3.54 -16.94 14.16
C ARG A 80 3.43 -15.44 13.95
N GLU A 81 3.78 -14.65 14.94
CA GLU A 81 4.01 -13.21 14.79
C GLU A 81 5.51 -12.94 14.83
N GLY A 82 6.00 -12.16 13.88
CA GLY A 82 7.39 -11.80 13.71
C GLY A 82 7.60 -10.29 13.83
N VAL A 83 8.79 -9.92 14.30
CA VAL A 83 9.27 -8.54 14.27
C VAL A 83 10.68 -8.48 13.67
N PHE A 84 10.97 -7.43 12.91
CA PHE A 84 12.31 -7.15 12.37
C PHE A 84 12.52 -5.65 12.21
N ARG A 85 13.78 -5.20 12.22
CA ARG A 85 14.09 -3.81 11.88
C ARG A 85 13.80 -3.58 10.39
N THR A 86 13.15 -2.46 10.06
CA THR A 86 12.87 -2.13 8.66
C THR A 86 14.18 -2.08 7.83
N PRO A 87 14.19 -2.61 6.59
CA PRO A 87 15.36 -2.61 5.70
C PRO A 87 15.62 -1.25 5.06
N CYS A 88 14.81 -0.23 5.37
CA CYS A 88 15.00 1.13 4.90
C CYS A 88 16.38 1.68 5.30
N ASP A 89 16.99 2.46 4.39
CA ASP A 89 18.24 3.18 4.67
C ASP A 89 18.08 4.20 5.82
N GLU A 90 19.21 4.71 6.33
CA GLU A 90 19.20 5.65 7.45
C GLU A 90 18.46 6.95 7.17
N GLN A 91 18.49 7.45 5.92
CA GLN A 91 17.79 8.69 5.57
C GLN A 91 16.28 8.49 5.69
N LEU A 92 15.77 7.38 5.16
CA LEU A 92 14.36 7.02 5.22
C LEU A 92 13.93 6.65 6.65
N LEU A 93 14.78 5.95 7.40
CA LEU A 93 14.54 5.61 8.80
C LEU A 93 14.39 6.87 9.68
N ASN A 94 15.22 7.88 9.45
CA ASN A 94 15.14 9.16 10.15
C ASN A 94 13.87 9.96 9.79
N ALA A 95 13.30 9.75 8.60
CA ALA A 95 12.04 10.35 8.20
C ALA A 95 10.82 9.60 8.76
N LEU A 96 10.92 8.29 8.97
CA LEU A 96 9.87 7.46 9.56
C LEU A 96 9.64 7.78 11.04
N PRO A 97 8.40 7.64 11.53
CA PRO A 97 8.14 7.72 12.96
C PRO A 97 8.81 6.54 13.69
N PRO A 98 9.30 6.72 14.94
CA PRO A 98 9.98 5.67 15.70
C PRO A 98 9.16 4.37 15.82
N GLU A 99 7.84 4.49 15.95
CA GLU A 99 6.91 3.34 16.02
C GLU A 99 6.95 2.48 14.75
N SER A 100 7.42 3.02 13.62
CA SER A 100 7.54 2.32 12.35
C SER A 100 8.95 1.79 12.06
N HIS A 101 9.93 1.98 12.95
CA HIS A 101 11.29 1.45 12.77
C HIS A 101 11.36 -0.08 12.86
N ILE A 102 10.41 -0.68 13.59
CA ILE A 102 10.27 -2.12 13.70
C ILE A 102 9.04 -2.55 12.90
N ALA A 103 9.28 -3.35 11.85
CA ALA A 103 8.24 -3.99 11.08
C ALA A 103 7.63 -5.15 11.86
N ARG A 104 6.33 -5.37 11.66
CA ARG A 104 5.56 -6.45 12.28
C ARG A 104 4.86 -7.27 11.22
N VAL A 105 4.91 -8.59 11.38
CA VAL A 105 4.37 -9.53 10.41
C VAL A 105 3.65 -10.67 11.12
N ALA A 106 2.52 -11.13 10.59
CA ALA A 106 1.91 -12.40 10.98
C ALA A 106 2.13 -13.43 9.86
N PHE A 107 2.38 -14.68 10.23
CA PHE A 107 2.69 -15.74 9.28
C PHE A 107 1.89 -16.99 9.60
N LEU A 108 0.85 -17.21 8.79
CA LEU A 108 -0.01 -18.39 8.81
C LEU A 108 0.52 -19.40 7.80
N CYS A 109 1.00 -20.55 8.28
CA CYS A 109 1.74 -21.50 7.45
C CYS A 109 1.23 -22.95 7.65
N PRO A 110 1.05 -23.73 6.57
CA PRO A 110 0.88 -25.17 6.67
C PRO A 110 2.10 -25.84 7.30
N LYS A 111 1.90 -26.98 7.98
CA LYS A 111 2.98 -27.78 8.60
C LYS A 111 3.25 -29.10 7.90
N SER A 112 2.30 -29.62 7.14
CA SER A 112 2.35 -30.97 6.60
C SER A 112 3.15 -31.10 5.30
N VAL A 113 3.67 -29.99 4.76
CA VAL A 113 4.32 -29.93 3.46
C VAL A 113 5.64 -29.16 3.58
N PRO A 114 6.74 -29.62 2.96
CA PRO A 114 8.00 -28.89 2.98
C PRO A 114 7.90 -27.57 2.20
N PRO A 115 8.62 -26.50 2.61
CA PRO A 115 8.54 -25.18 1.99
C PRO A 115 8.71 -25.15 0.47
N GLN A 116 9.57 -26.02 -0.08
CA GLN A 116 9.85 -26.08 -1.51
C GLN A 116 8.62 -26.51 -2.35
N LYS A 117 7.63 -27.14 -1.70
CA LYS A 117 6.35 -27.54 -2.29
C LYS A 117 5.19 -26.63 -1.89
N MET A 118 5.45 -25.58 -1.11
CA MET A 118 4.46 -24.59 -0.70
C MET A 118 4.57 -23.33 -1.55
N ALA A 119 3.48 -22.59 -1.61
CA ALA A 119 3.51 -21.18 -2.01
C ALA A 119 3.37 -20.28 -0.77
N CYS A 120 3.80 -19.03 -0.86
CA CYS A 120 3.50 -18.01 0.15
C CYS A 120 3.06 -16.70 -0.51
N VAL A 121 1.97 -16.11 -0.02
CA VAL A 121 1.50 -14.79 -0.48
C VAL A 121 1.68 -13.76 0.63
N VAL A 122 2.35 -12.66 0.31
CA VAL A 122 2.50 -11.49 1.20
C VAL A 122 1.30 -10.56 1.00
N HIS A 123 0.52 -10.33 2.06
CA HIS A 123 -0.69 -9.53 2.05
C HIS A 123 -0.42 -8.11 2.58
N LEU A 124 -0.60 -7.11 1.72
CA LEU A 124 -0.39 -5.70 2.02
C LEU A 124 -1.70 -5.00 2.40
N ALA A 125 -1.61 -4.09 3.37
CA ALA A 125 -2.78 -3.46 3.97
C ALA A 125 -3.36 -2.36 3.05
N GLY A 126 -4.69 -2.33 2.94
CA GLY A 126 -5.41 -1.20 2.38
C GLY A 126 -5.55 -0.06 3.40
N THR A 127 -6.11 1.07 2.97
CA THR A 127 -6.30 2.24 3.85
C THR A 127 -7.14 1.87 5.10
N GLY A 128 -6.55 2.05 6.28
CA GLY A 128 -7.21 1.77 7.56
C GLY A 128 -7.26 0.30 7.97
N ASP A 129 -6.62 -0.59 7.22
CA ASP A 129 -6.43 -1.98 7.62
C ASP A 129 -5.27 -2.09 8.63
N HIS A 130 -5.61 -1.89 9.91
CA HIS A 130 -4.62 -1.64 10.95
C HIS A 130 -3.87 -2.88 11.45
N ALA A 131 -4.52 -4.03 11.51
CA ALA A 131 -3.99 -5.23 12.17
C ALA A 131 -3.98 -6.42 11.19
N PHE A 132 -3.85 -7.65 11.69
CA PHE A 132 -3.66 -8.83 10.85
C PHE A 132 -4.94 -9.54 10.48
N GLU A 133 -5.98 -9.44 11.31
CA GLU A 133 -7.08 -10.40 11.39
C GLU A 133 -7.89 -10.48 10.09
N ARG A 134 -8.19 -9.33 9.47
CA ARG A 134 -8.96 -9.28 8.22
C ARG A 134 -8.25 -10.04 7.10
N ARG A 135 -6.93 -9.86 6.99
CA ARG A 135 -6.10 -10.51 5.96
C ARG A 135 -5.79 -11.97 6.31
N LEU A 136 -5.66 -12.32 7.58
CA LEU A 136 -5.51 -13.72 8.02
C LEU A 136 -6.74 -14.56 7.67
N ARG A 137 -7.96 -14.01 7.77
CA ARG A 137 -9.19 -14.71 7.34
C ARG A 137 -9.20 -15.04 5.85
N LEU A 138 -8.54 -14.23 5.01
CA LEU A 138 -8.35 -14.55 3.59
C LEU A 138 -7.36 -15.70 3.38
N GLY A 139 -6.44 -15.90 4.33
CA GLY A 139 -5.42 -16.95 4.29
C GLY A 139 -5.88 -18.32 4.80
N GLU A 140 -6.90 -18.39 5.66
CA GLU A 140 -7.39 -19.66 6.21
C GLU A 140 -7.81 -20.68 5.13
N PRO A 141 -8.56 -20.31 4.08
CA PRO A 141 -8.89 -21.25 3.00
C PRO A 141 -7.65 -21.71 2.21
N LEU A 142 -6.64 -20.84 2.09
CA LEU A 142 -5.42 -21.08 1.31
C LEU A 142 -4.52 -22.17 1.90
N LEU A 143 -4.65 -22.44 3.21
CA LEU A 143 -3.94 -23.54 3.87
C LEU A 143 -4.23 -24.91 3.24
N LYS A 144 -5.47 -25.12 2.73
CA LYS A 144 -5.87 -26.38 2.07
C LYS A 144 -5.12 -26.62 0.76
N GLU A 145 -4.66 -25.54 0.12
CA GLU A 145 -3.92 -25.55 -1.13
C GLU A 145 -2.39 -25.49 -0.91
N ASN A 146 -1.92 -25.66 0.33
CA ASN A 146 -0.52 -25.53 0.73
C ASN A 146 0.06 -24.13 0.44
N ILE A 147 -0.78 -23.11 0.54
CA ILE A 147 -0.40 -21.71 0.36
C ILE A 147 -0.37 -21.05 1.74
N ALA A 148 0.82 -20.63 2.17
CA ALA A 148 1.02 -19.85 3.36
C ALA A 148 0.64 -18.38 3.12
N THR A 149 0.23 -17.70 4.18
CA THR A 149 -0.18 -16.28 4.17
C THR A 149 0.70 -15.50 5.12
N MET A 150 1.42 -14.51 4.60
CA MET A 150 2.24 -13.59 5.38
C MET A 150 1.63 -12.20 5.35
N VAL A 151 1.23 -11.66 6.49
CA VAL A 151 0.52 -10.38 6.60
C VAL A 151 1.44 -9.32 7.20
N LEU A 152 1.81 -8.32 6.40
CA LEU A 152 2.67 -7.21 6.84
C LEU A 152 1.83 -6.07 7.44
N GLU A 153 2.06 -5.69 8.70
CA GLU A 153 1.45 -4.49 9.27
C GLU A 153 2.16 -3.26 8.70
N SER A 154 1.44 -2.45 7.90
CA SER A 154 2.04 -1.26 7.29
C SER A 154 2.54 -0.27 8.35
N PRO A 155 3.63 0.47 8.08
CA PRO A 155 4.00 1.63 8.86
C PRO A 155 2.82 2.60 8.97
N PHE A 156 2.79 3.40 10.04
CA PHE A 156 1.67 4.28 10.40
C PHE A 156 0.34 3.59 10.77
N TYR A 157 0.25 2.25 10.76
CA TYR A 157 -0.95 1.51 11.11
C TYR A 157 -0.75 0.59 12.32
N GLY A 158 -1.85 0.21 12.97
CA GLY A 158 -1.85 -0.74 14.08
C GLY A 158 -0.88 -0.32 15.19
N ARG A 159 0.05 -1.21 15.53
CA ARG A 159 1.08 -0.91 16.54
C ARG A 159 2.20 -0.01 16.04
N ARG A 160 2.28 0.25 14.73
CA ARG A 160 3.27 1.13 14.08
C ARG A 160 2.74 2.55 13.84
N ARG A 161 1.55 2.87 14.37
CA ARG A 161 0.88 4.17 14.22
C ARG A 161 1.47 5.22 15.19
N PRO A 162 1.87 6.41 14.71
CA PRO A 162 2.26 7.52 15.57
C PRO A 162 1.19 7.92 16.57
N MET A 163 1.59 8.28 17.79
CA MET A 163 0.68 8.63 18.89
C MET A 163 -0.38 9.69 18.52
N LEU A 164 0.00 10.73 17.77
CA LEU A 164 -0.89 11.84 17.40
C LEU A 164 -1.82 11.49 16.23
N GLN A 165 -1.57 10.39 15.51
CA GLN A 165 -2.38 9.97 14.38
C GLN A 165 -3.65 9.25 14.84
N ARG A 166 -4.80 9.67 14.33
CA ARG A 166 -6.10 9.03 14.61
C ARG A 166 -6.52 8.12 13.47
N GLY A 167 -6.65 6.83 13.76
CA GLY A 167 -7.02 5.83 12.75
C GLY A 167 -6.05 5.84 11.57
N ALA A 168 -6.60 5.81 10.36
CA ALA A 168 -5.82 5.83 9.11
C ALA A 168 -5.42 7.24 8.64
N LYS A 169 -5.80 8.30 9.35
CA LYS A 169 -5.69 9.70 8.90
C LYS A 169 -4.26 10.20 9.06
N LEU A 170 -3.42 9.91 8.08
CA LEU A 170 -2.03 10.37 7.99
C LEU A 170 -1.98 11.89 8.15
N LEU A 171 -0.98 12.39 8.88
CA LEU A 171 -0.93 13.79 9.29
C LEU A 171 -0.29 14.68 8.22
N CYS A 172 0.67 14.16 7.46
CA CYS A 172 1.33 14.87 6.38
C CYS A 172 1.25 14.10 5.05
N VAL A 173 1.35 14.80 3.91
CA VAL A 173 1.44 14.15 2.59
C VAL A 173 2.69 13.25 2.51
N SER A 174 3.81 13.70 3.08
CA SER A 174 5.03 12.89 3.20
C SER A 174 4.79 11.54 3.87
N ASP A 175 3.89 11.46 4.86
CA ASP A 175 3.64 10.23 5.61
C ASP A 175 3.03 9.15 4.71
N LEU A 176 2.24 9.54 3.69
CA LEU A 176 1.68 8.60 2.72
C LEU A 176 2.78 7.97 1.86
N LEU A 177 3.72 8.80 1.39
CA LEU A 177 4.83 8.33 0.57
C LEU A 177 5.84 7.51 1.38
N LEU A 178 6.12 7.91 2.63
CA LEU A 178 6.92 7.14 3.58
C LEU A 178 6.29 5.78 3.87
N LEU A 179 4.97 5.76 4.09
CA LEU A 179 4.22 4.53 4.30
C LEU A 179 4.41 3.57 3.12
N GLY A 180 4.17 4.07 1.91
CA GLY A 180 4.30 3.27 0.69
C GLY A 180 5.71 2.76 0.49
N ARG A 181 6.72 3.65 0.57
CA ARG A 181 8.12 3.28 0.36
C ARG A 181 8.58 2.19 1.33
N ALA A 182 8.34 2.36 2.62
CA ALA A 182 8.74 1.38 3.62
C ALA A 182 7.98 0.05 3.48
N THR A 183 6.67 0.09 3.16
CA THR A 183 5.88 -1.13 2.88
C THR A 183 6.47 -1.93 1.72
N ILE A 184 6.86 -1.25 0.64
CA ILE A 184 7.42 -1.88 -0.57
C ILE A 184 8.76 -2.55 -0.25
N GLU A 185 9.68 -1.86 0.42
CA GLU A 185 11.00 -2.42 0.75
C GLU A 185 10.90 -3.58 1.76
N GLU A 186 10.03 -3.46 2.77
CA GLU A 186 9.76 -4.53 3.73
C GLU A 186 9.17 -5.77 3.05
N ALA A 187 8.20 -5.59 2.14
CA ALA A 187 7.61 -6.69 1.39
C ALA A 187 8.62 -7.37 0.46
N ARG A 188 9.45 -6.61 -0.26
CA ARG A 188 10.52 -7.15 -1.11
C ARG A 188 11.53 -7.95 -0.29
N SER A 189 11.87 -7.47 0.90
CA SER A 189 12.82 -8.14 1.80
C SER A 189 12.22 -9.41 2.43
N LEU A 190 10.93 -9.41 2.75
CA LEU A 190 10.21 -10.61 3.21
C LEU A 190 10.10 -11.67 2.11
N LEU A 191 9.84 -11.26 0.86
CA LEU A 191 9.86 -12.16 -0.29
C LEU A 191 11.26 -12.74 -0.49
N HIS A 192 12.31 -11.93 -0.36
CA HIS A 192 13.69 -12.42 -0.41
C HIS A 192 13.97 -13.43 0.71
N TRP A 193 13.56 -13.16 1.95
CA TRP A 193 13.68 -14.10 3.08
C TRP A 193 12.88 -15.40 2.85
N LEU A 194 11.69 -15.32 2.25
CA LEU A 194 10.87 -16.49 1.91
C LEU A 194 11.61 -17.42 0.93
N ASP A 195 12.33 -16.84 -0.03
CA ASP A 195 13.13 -17.54 -1.03
C ASP A 195 14.41 -18.12 -0.41
N SER A 196 15.26 -17.26 0.16
CA SER A 196 16.63 -17.61 0.54
C SER A 196 16.74 -18.39 1.86
N GLU A 197 15.91 -18.05 2.85
CA GLU A 197 16.01 -18.60 4.21
C GLU A 197 14.90 -19.62 4.48
N ALA A 198 13.66 -19.29 4.13
CA ALA A 198 12.53 -20.20 4.37
C ALA A 198 12.39 -21.27 3.28
N GLY A 199 12.92 -21.05 2.07
CA GLY A 199 12.97 -22.02 0.98
C GLY A 199 11.63 -22.30 0.30
N PHE A 200 10.76 -21.29 0.17
CA PHE A 200 9.47 -21.44 -0.51
C PHE A 200 9.62 -21.64 -2.01
N GLY A 201 8.86 -22.58 -2.59
CA GLY A 201 8.95 -22.88 -4.03
C GLY A 201 8.25 -21.86 -4.93
N LYS A 202 7.20 -21.19 -4.42
CA LYS A 202 6.48 -20.15 -5.15
C LYS A 202 6.14 -19.00 -4.20
N MET A 203 6.16 -17.79 -4.71
CA MET A 203 5.84 -16.59 -3.92
C MET A 203 4.89 -15.68 -4.68
N GLY A 204 4.15 -14.89 -3.92
CA GLY A 204 3.33 -13.83 -4.46
C GLY A 204 3.11 -12.68 -3.49
N VAL A 205 2.54 -11.61 -4.01
CA VAL A 205 2.14 -10.43 -3.25
C VAL A 205 0.74 -10.01 -3.66
N CYS A 206 -0.07 -9.61 -2.70
CA CYS A 206 -1.41 -9.10 -2.95
C CYS A 206 -1.75 -7.94 -2.02
N GLY A 207 -2.78 -7.18 -2.39
CA GLY A 207 -3.32 -6.15 -1.51
C GLY A 207 -4.55 -5.49 -2.07
N LEU A 208 -5.33 -4.87 -1.18
CA LEU A 208 -6.58 -4.19 -1.51
C LEU A 208 -6.36 -2.67 -1.57
N SER A 209 -6.90 -2.01 -2.60
CA SER A 209 -6.84 -0.54 -2.77
C SER A 209 -5.39 -0.02 -2.70
N MET A 210 -5.02 0.78 -1.69
CA MET A 210 -3.64 1.21 -1.43
C MET A 210 -2.67 0.01 -1.33
N GLY A 211 -3.07 -1.08 -0.70
CA GLY A 211 -2.26 -2.30 -0.62
C GLY A 211 -2.04 -2.93 -1.99
N GLY A 212 -2.99 -2.79 -2.92
CA GLY A 212 -2.87 -3.28 -4.29
C GLY A 212 -1.92 -2.43 -5.13
N VAL A 213 -1.92 -1.10 -4.93
CA VAL A 213 -0.90 -0.20 -5.51
C VAL A 213 0.50 -0.65 -5.08
N HIS A 214 0.71 -0.88 -3.78
CA HIS A 214 1.98 -1.38 -3.27
C HIS A 214 2.30 -2.78 -3.80
N ALA A 215 1.33 -3.67 -3.92
CA ALA A 215 1.54 -5.01 -4.48
C ALA A 215 2.01 -4.95 -5.94
N ALA A 216 1.41 -4.07 -6.75
CA ALA A 216 1.83 -3.84 -8.13
C ALA A 216 3.29 -3.33 -8.20
N MET A 217 3.64 -2.35 -7.36
CA MET A 217 5.02 -1.84 -7.27
C MET A 217 6.01 -2.91 -6.78
N VAL A 218 5.63 -3.73 -5.79
CA VAL A 218 6.45 -4.85 -5.32
C VAL A 218 6.67 -5.85 -6.44
N GLY A 219 5.61 -6.29 -7.13
CA GLY A 219 5.69 -7.24 -8.25
C GLY A 219 6.53 -6.73 -9.42
N SER A 220 6.41 -5.45 -9.74
CA SER A 220 7.22 -4.76 -10.75
C SER A 220 8.71 -4.71 -10.37
N LEU A 221 9.02 -4.34 -9.13
CA LEU A 221 10.38 -4.15 -8.63
C LEU A 221 11.03 -5.45 -8.12
N HIS A 222 10.30 -6.57 -8.13
CA HIS A 222 10.85 -7.83 -7.67
C HIS A 222 11.78 -8.43 -8.76
N PRO A 223 12.99 -8.85 -8.39
CA PRO A 223 13.99 -9.47 -9.29
C PRO A 223 13.52 -10.72 -10.06
N THR A 224 12.70 -11.53 -9.41
CA THR A 224 12.34 -12.88 -9.80
C THR A 224 10.84 -12.93 -10.05
N PRO A 225 10.36 -13.87 -10.88
CA PRO A 225 8.94 -14.01 -11.12
C PRO A 225 8.17 -14.32 -9.83
N ILE A 226 7.23 -13.43 -9.45
CA ILE A 226 6.27 -13.66 -8.37
C ILE A 226 4.85 -13.42 -8.87
N ALA A 227 3.88 -14.15 -8.29
CA ALA A 227 2.48 -13.87 -8.54
C ALA A 227 2.09 -12.52 -7.93
N THR A 228 1.39 -11.68 -8.69
CA THR A 228 1.03 -10.32 -8.23
C THR A 228 -0.47 -10.11 -8.39
N LEU A 229 -1.15 -9.79 -7.28
CA LEU A 229 -2.61 -9.61 -7.26
C LEU A 229 -2.97 -8.22 -6.68
N PRO A 230 -3.01 -7.16 -7.51
CA PRO A 230 -3.59 -5.88 -7.16
C PRO A 230 -5.12 -5.99 -7.18
N PHE A 231 -5.76 -5.85 -6.01
CA PHE A 231 -7.20 -6.02 -5.86
C PHE A 231 -7.89 -4.67 -5.62
N LEU A 232 -8.77 -4.26 -6.53
CA LEU A 232 -9.51 -2.99 -6.51
C LEU A 232 -8.59 -1.78 -6.25
N SER A 233 -7.40 -1.79 -6.86
CA SER A 233 -6.40 -0.75 -6.72
C SER A 233 -6.56 0.33 -7.78
N PRO A 234 -6.53 1.63 -7.42
CA PRO A 234 -6.30 2.66 -8.42
C PRO A 234 -4.89 2.53 -9.01
N HIS A 235 -4.63 3.12 -10.17
CA HIS A 235 -3.26 3.13 -10.72
C HIS A 235 -2.32 4.07 -9.93
N SER A 236 -2.86 5.04 -9.17
CA SER A 236 -2.08 5.92 -8.30
C SER A 236 -2.92 6.49 -7.15
N ALA A 237 -2.26 7.08 -6.15
CA ALA A 237 -2.91 7.82 -5.08
C ALA A 237 -3.62 9.10 -5.58
N VAL A 238 -3.30 9.61 -6.77
CA VAL A 238 -4.00 10.76 -7.39
C VAL A 238 -5.48 10.46 -7.53
N VAL A 239 -5.83 9.28 -8.04
CA VAL A 239 -7.23 8.86 -8.25
C VAL A 239 -7.98 8.88 -6.91
N ALA A 240 -7.36 8.45 -5.82
CA ALA A 240 -8.01 8.40 -4.52
C ALA A 240 -8.22 9.81 -3.91
N PHE A 241 -7.17 10.64 -3.90
CA PHE A 241 -7.12 11.89 -3.15
C PHE A 241 -7.52 13.14 -3.95
N CYS A 242 -7.43 13.13 -5.27
CA CYS A 242 -7.76 14.28 -6.12
C CYS A 242 -9.11 14.10 -6.84
N GLU A 243 -9.43 12.88 -7.26
CA GLU A 243 -10.62 12.60 -8.08
C GLU A 243 -11.71 11.88 -7.30
N GLY A 244 -11.31 10.91 -6.47
CA GLY A 244 -12.18 10.02 -5.71
C GLY A 244 -12.64 10.57 -4.37
N VAL A 245 -13.24 9.68 -3.56
CA VAL A 245 -13.93 10.05 -2.32
C VAL A 245 -13.02 10.65 -1.25
N LEU A 246 -11.72 10.32 -1.25
CA LEU A 246 -10.78 10.84 -0.24
C LEU A 246 -10.49 12.33 -0.43
N LYS A 247 -10.81 12.93 -1.59
CA LYS A 247 -10.72 14.39 -1.76
C LYS A 247 -11.58 15.15 -0.75
N HIS A 248 -12.69 14.57 -0.30
CA HIS A 248 -13.54 15.17 0.73
C HIS A 248 -12.98 14.98 2.15
N ALA A 249 -12.04 14.06 2.31
CA ALA A 249 -11.34 13.79 3.56
C ALA A 249 -9.98 14.50 3.65
N THR A 250 -9.55 15.24 2.62
CA THR A 250 -8.26 15.95 2.58
C THR A 250 -8.36 17.33 3.19
N ALA A 251 -7.41 17.70 4.05
CA ALA A 251 -7.30 19.03 4.65
C ALA A 251 -6.71 20.06 3.66
N TRP A 252 -7.46 20.39 2.60
CA TRP A 252 -6.98 21.29 1.55
C TRP A 252 -6.54 22.67 2.06
N GLU A 253 -7.26 23.22 3.04
CA GLU A 253 -6.86 24.50 3.65
C GLU A 253 -5.55 24.42 4.42
N ALA A 254 -5.32 23.35 5.18
CA ALA A 254 -4.06 23.16 5.88
C ALA A 254 -2.88 23.03 4.90
N LEU A 255 -3.09 22.35 3.77
CA LEU A 255 -2.10 22.26 2.68
C LEU A 255 -1.87 23.61 2.00
N ARG A 256 -2.91 24.44 1.84
CA ARG A 256 -2.80 25.79 1.30
C ARG A 256 -2.01 26.70 2.23
N GLU A 257 -2.31 26.67 3.53
CA GLU A 257 -1.65 27.47 4.56
C GLU A 257 -0.15 27.12 4.66
N ASP A 258 0.18 25.83 4.66
CA ASP A 258 1.57 25.35 4.69
C ASP A 258 2.37 25.81 3.45
N LEU A 259 1.73 25.92 2.29
CA LEU A 259 2.34 26.50 1.07
C LEU A 259 2.41 28.02 1.11
N ALA A 260 1.41 28.68 1.68
CA ALA A 260 1.35 30.14 1.77
C ALA A 260 2.47 30.69 2.66
N MET A 261 2.93 29.92 3.65
CA MET A 261 4.16 30.24 4.40
C MET A 261 5.40 30.34 3.49
N GLN A 262 5.37 29.77 2.30
CA GLN A 262 6.45 29.78 1.31
C GLN A 262 6.18 30.71 0.11
N LYS A 263 4.91 31.11 -0.14
CA LYS A 263 4.49 31.95 -1.28
C LYS A 263 3.31 32.88 -0.92
N VAL A 264 3.43 34.17 -1.25
CA VAL A 264 2.52 35.27 -0.85
C VAL A 264 1.03 35.04 -1.23
N THR A 265 0.75 34.38 -2.35
CA THR A 265 -0.61 34.01 -2.75
C THR A 265 -0.59 32.60 -3.33
N THR A 266 -1.29 31.67 -2.67
CA THR A 266 -1.47 30.29 -3.15
C THR A 266 -2.97 29.97 -3.21
N THR A 267 -3.46 29.63 -4.40
CA THR A 267 -4.84 29.23 -4.69
C THR A 267 -5.07 27.75 -4.41
N LEU A 268 -6.33 27.34 -4.16
CA LEU A 268 -6.64 25.92 -3.94
C LEU A 268 -6.37 25.06 -5.18
N GLU A 269 -6.48 25.64 -6.37
CA GLU A 269 -6.17 24.99 -7.64
C GLU A 269 -4.69 24.63 -7.72
N GLU A 270 -3.79 25.53 -7.33
CA GLU A 270 -2.35 25.25 -7.24
C GLU A 270 -2.02 24.19 -6.19
N VAL A 271 -2.73 24.17 -5.06
CA VAL A 271 -2.58 23.13 -4.02
C VAL A 271 -2.98 21.76 -4.57
N ARG A 272 -4.10 21.68 -5.30
CA ARG A 272 -4.55 20.44 -5.94
C ARG A 272 -3.59 19.98 -7.02
N GLU A 273 -3.03 20.91 -7.78
CA GLU A 273 -2.04 20.59 -8.81
C GLU A 273 -0.72 20.09 -8.20
N ARG A 274 -0.25 20.72 -7.12
CA ARG A 274 0.89 20.19 -6.35
C ARG A 274 0.59 18.80 -5.82
N MET A 275 -0.62 18.56 -5.31
CA MET A 275 -1.01 17.24 -4.80
C MET A 275 -0.96 16.19 -5.92
N ARG A 276 -1.50 16.50 -7.11
CA ARG A 276 -1.39 15.61 -8.28
C ARG A 276 0.06 15.29 -8.62
N ASN A 277 0.91 16.32 -8.71
CA ASN A 277 2.33 16.14 -9.02
C ASN A 277 3.06 15.27 -8.00
N VAL A 278 2.84 15.51 -6.70
CA VAL A 278 3.44 14.70 -5.63
C VAL A 278 2.92 13.27 -5.65
N LEU A 279 1.61 13.07 -5.80
CA LEU A 279 1.03 11.73 -5.76
C LEU A 279 1.24 10.94 -7.07
N SER A 280 1.60 11.59 -8.18
CA SER A 280 2.02 10.93 -9.42
C SER A 280 3.26 10.05 -9.24
N LEU A 281 3.99 10.24 -8.15
CA LEU A 281 5.11 9.38 -7.74
C LEU A 281 4.66 7.96 -7.38
N THR A 282 3.36 7.77 -7.14
CA THR A 282 2.74 6.47 -6.84
C THR A 282 2.08 5.84 -8.06
N ASP A 283 2.29 6.38 -9.26
CA ASP A 283 1.69 5.85 -10.47
C ASP A 283 2.39 4.57 -10.92
N VAL A 284 1.68 3.45 -10.81
CA VAL A 284 2.20 2.11 -11.12
C VAL A 284 2.58 1.97 -12.60
N THR A 285 2.01 2.78 -13.50
CA THR A 285 2.33 2.77 -14.94
C THR A 285 3.75 3.24 -15.24
N ARG A 286 4.40 3.92 -14.28
CA ARG A 286 5.78 4.41 -14.40
C ARG A 286 6.81 3.38 -13.95
N PHE A 287 6.36 2.26 -13.38
CA PHE A 287 7.25 1.20 -12.89
C PHE A 287 7.48 0.16 -14.01
N PRO A 288 8.60 -0.58 -13.97
CA PRO A 288 8.88 -1.63 -14.94
C PRO A 288 7.77 -2.68 -15.03
N ILE A 289 7.63 -3.33 -16.18
CA ILE A 289 6.73 -4.48 -16.31
C ILE A 289 7.26 -5.61 -15.39
N PRO A 290 6.39 -6.28 -14.59
CA PRO A 290 6.80 -7.42 -13.78
C PRO A 290 7.48 -8.51 -14.60
N LYS A 291 8.43 -9.25 -13.99
CA LYS A 291 9.23 -10.28 -14.69
C LYS A 291 8.40 -11.38 -15.35
N ASN A 292 7.20 -11.64 -14.84
CA ASN A 292 6.24 -12.54 -15.47
C ASN A 292 4.84 -11.89 -15.48
N PRO A 293 4.48 -11.18 -16.56
CA PRO A 293 3.17 -10.53 -16.68
C PRO A 293 1.99 -11.52 -16.61
N ASN A 294 2.19 -12.76 -17.07
CA ASN A 294 1.14 -13.80 -17.04
C ASN A 294 0.82 -14.29 -15.61
N ALA A 295 1.65 -13.95 -14.62
CA ALA A 295 1.41 -14.22 -13.21
C ALA A 295 0.76 -13.03 -12.48
N VAL A 296 0.38 -11.97 -13.20
CA VAL A 296 -0.33 -10.81 -12.67
C VAL A 296 -1.82 -10.99 -12.89
N ILE A 297 -2.60 -10.82 -11.83
CA ILE A 297 -4.07 -10.87 -11.90
C ILE A 297 -4.58 -9.52 -11.39
N PHE A 298 -5.17 -8.73 -12.28
CA PHE A 298 -5.86 -7.51 -11.88
C PHE A 298 -7.32 -7.82 -11.58
N VAL A 299 -7.79 -7.37 -10.42
CA VAL A 299 -9.23 -7.35 -10.14
C VAL A 299 -9.65 -5.89 -10.03
N ALA A 300 -10.39 -5.42 -11.03
CA ALA A 300 -10.88 -4.05 -11.11
C ALA A 300 -12.40 -4.01 -11.08
N ALA A 301 -12.96 -2.90 -10.60
CA ALA A 301 -14.38 -2.64 -10.76
C ALA A 301 -14.65 -2.22 -12.21
N THR A 302 -15.70 -2.77 -12.82
CA THR A 302 -16.21 -2.30 -14.11
C THR A 302 -17.02 -1.03 -13.88
N LEU A 303 -16.57 0.10 -14.44
CA LEU A 303 -17.44 1.28 -14.59
C LEU A 303 -18.41 0.97 -15.74
N GLU A 304 -19.71 0.78 -15.43
CA GLU A 304 -20.75 0.88 -16.45
C GLU A 304 -20.84 2.35 -16.87
N ASP A 305 -20.35 2.63 -18.07
CA ASP A 305 -20.10 3.96 -18.62
C ASP A 305 -21.39 4.61 -19.14
N HIS A 306 -21.84 5.71 -18.51
CA HIS A 306 -22.82 6.63 -19.08
C HIS A 306 -22.34 8.09 -18.90
N GLY A 307 -21.28 8.46 -19.63
CA GLY A 307 -20.78 9.84 -19.77
C GLY A 307 -19.74 9.94 -20.89
N PRO A 308 -19.55 11.11 -21.54
CA PRO A 308 -18.89 11.17 -22.85
C PRO A 308 -17.42 10.74 -22.75
N SER A 309 -17.10 9.84 -23.67
CA SER A 309 -15.83 9.16 -23.89
C SER A 309 -14.64 10.12 -24.04
N HIS A 310 -13.90 10.32 -22.95
CA HIS A 310 -12.51 10.77 -23.00
C HIS A 310 -11.69 10.06 -21.92
N TYR A 311 -11.41 8.78 -22.14
CA TYR A 311 -10.29 8.10 -21.49
C TYR A 311 -9.61 7.18 -22.52
N PRO A 312 -8.40 7.54 -23.02
CA PRO A 312 -7.54 6.59 -23.69
C PRO A 312 -6.81 5.80 -22.60
N GLY A 313 -7.33 4.62 -22.27
CA GLY A 313 -6.78 3.83 -21.17
C GLY A 313 -7.54 2.52 -20.97
N ARG A 314 -7.91 1.85 -22.07
CA ARG A 314 -8.25 0.43 -22.03
C ARG A 314 -6.99 -0.36 -22.35
N GLU A 315 -6.11 -0.45 -21.37
CA GLU A 315 -5.07 -1.47 -21.22
C GLU A 315 -4.32 -1.11 -19.93
N ILE A 316 -4.62 -1.87 -18.87
CA ILE A 316 -3.80 -2.00 -17.66
C ILE A 316 -3.07 -3.33 -17.81
#